data_AF-A0A2T5NF11-F1
#
_entry.id   AF-A0A2T5NF11-F1
#
_cell.length_a   1.000
_cell.length_b   1.000
_cell.length_c   1.000
_cell.angle_alpha   90.00
_cell.angle_beta   90.00
_cell.angle_gamma   90.00
#
_symmetry.space_group_name_H-M   'P 1'
#
loop_
_entity.id
_entity.type
_entity.pdbx_description
1 polymer ?
#
loop_
_entity_poly.entity_id
_entity_poly.type
_entity_poly.pdbx_seq_one_letter_code
_entity_poly.pdbx_strand_id
1 'polypeptide(L)'
;MRRRAHWLSGLALAWAALTQAQEPRADGVDLFPVQSWASLREEAKPVVPAADAAPVLAAPLPPPPLEAAPPPFSAVGEWRQDGQRVVVLEGRARSYLLCVGCKTPNALQPGARLTEQYTFKALEAERALLLDAEGREHSIPLTPLAH
;
A
#
# COMPACT_ATOMS: atom_id res chain seq x y z
N MET A 1 -11.78 -20.78 63.41
CA MET A 1 -12.01 -22.25 63.35
C MET A 1 -13.41 -22.53 62.78
N ARG A 2 -13.51 -23.50 61.85
CA ARG A 2 -14.72 -24.23 61.34
C ARG A 2 -15.75 -23.39 60.55
N ARG A 3 -15.67 -23.34 59.21
CA ARG A 3 -16.27 -24.24 58.17
C ARG A 3 -17.79 -24.42 58.29
N ARG A 4 -18.51 -24.08 57.19
CA ARG A 4 -19.43 -25.01 56.51
C ARG A 4 -19.70 -24.54 55.07
N ALA A 5 -19.60 -25.51 54.16
CA ALA A 5 -19.76 -25.42 52.72
C ALA A 5 -21.21 -25.77 52.33
N HIS A 6 -21.39 -26.08 51.04
CA HIS A 6 -22.59 -26.56 50.35
C HIS A 6 -23.48 -25.36 49.97
N TRP A 7 -23.92 -25.17 48.71
CA TRP A 7 -24.67 -26.11 47.90
C TRP A 7 -24.24 -26.12 46.41
N LEU A 8 -24.11 -27.33 45.85
CA LEU A 8 -24.17 -27.66 44.42
C LEU A 8 -25.58 -28.21 44.16
N SER A 9 -26.31 -27.65 43.20
CA SER A 9 -27.46 -28.22 42.44
C SER A 9 -27.95 -27.13 41.48
N GLY A 10 -28.26 -27.36 40.20
CA GLY A 10 -28.40 -28.59 39.44
C GLY A 10 -28.56 -28.32 37.93
N LEU A 11 -28.59 -29.42 37.18
CA LEU A 11 -28.79 -29.54 35.73
C LEU A 11 -30.08 -28.89 35.21
N ALA A 12 -30.09 -28.45 33.95
CA ALA A 12 -30.92 -29.06 32.89
C ALA A 12 -30.67 -28.40 31.53
N LEU A 13 -30.38 -29.23 30.51
CA LEU A 13 -30.45 -28.88 29.09
C LEU A 13 -31.88 -28.48 28.71
N ALA A 14 -32.02 -27.47 27.85
CA ALA A 14 -33.14 -27.38 26.92
C ALA A 14 -32.62 -26.93 25.54
N TRP A 15 -32.81 -27.83 24.58
CA TRP A 15 -32.46 -27.70 23.17
C TRP A 15 -33.52 -26.91 22.41
N ALA A 16 -33.08 -26.34 21.29
CA ALA A 16 -33.82 -26.06 20.06
C ALA A 16 -34.75 -24.82 20.00
N ALA A 17 -34.28 -23.82 19.25
CA ALA A 17 -34.91 -23.44 17.99
C ALA A 17 -33.87 -22.70 17.12
N LEU A 18 -33.14 -23.43 16.27
CA LEU A 18 -32.47 -22.82 15.13
C LEU A 18 -33.54 -22.52 14.09
N THR A 19 -34.13 -21.33 14.19
CA THR A 19 -34.94 -20.76 13.13
C THR A 19 -34.00 -20.55 11.94
N GLN A 20 -34.11 -21.39 10.91
CA GLN A 20 -33.48 -21.11 9.63
C GLN A 20 -34.12 -19.82 9.09
N ALA A 21 -33.39 -18.71 9.19
CA ALA A 21 -33.67 -17.55 8.38
C ALA A 21 -33.40 -17.96 6.93
N GLN A 22 -34.47 -18.28 6.22
CA GLN A 22 -34.42 -18.51 4.79
C GLN A 22 -34.27 -17.13 4.14
N GLU A 23 -33.01 -16.72 3.93
CA GLU A 23 -32.67 -15.50 3.20
C GLU A 23 -33.29 -15.56 1.79
N PRO A 24 -33.92 -14.47 1.33
CA PRO A 24 -34.46 -14.40 -0.02
C PRO A 24 -33.31 -14.55 -1.01
N ARG A 25 -33.43 -15.50 -1.94
CA ARG A 25 -32.47 -15.72 -3.02
C ARG A 25 -32.39 -14.45 -3.85
N ALA A 26 -31.36 -13.64 -3.62
CA ALA A 26 -31.05 -12.50 -4.47
C ALA A 26 -30.87 -13.02 -5.91
N ASP A 27 -31.48 -12.36 -6.89
CA ASP A 27 -31.15 -12.52 -8.31
C ASP A 27 -29.69 -12.08 -8.49
N GLY A 28 -28.77 -13.00 -8.22
CA GLY A 28 -27.34 -12.78 -8.27
C GLY A 28 -26.90 -12.70 -9.72
N VAL A 29 -26.40 -11.53 -10.13
CA VAL A 29 -25.57 -11.42 -11.33
C VAL A 29 -24.26 -12.16 -11.03
N ASP A 30 -24.02 -13.24 -11.76
CA ASP A 30 -22.76 -13.99 -11.68
C ASP A 30 -21.64 -13.20 -12.34
N LEU A 31 -20.83 -12.53 -11.50
CA LEU A 31 -19.66 -11.77 -11.95
C LEU A 31 -18.48 -12.68 -12.32
N PHE A 32 -18.57 -13.99 -12.05
CA PHE A 32 -17.49 -14.95 -12.22
C PHE A 32 -17.99 -16.26 -12.87
N PRO A 33 -18.51 -16.18 -14.10
CA PRO A 33 -19.02 -17.35 -14.79
C PRO A 33 -17.91 -18.41 -14.95
N VAL A 34 -18.28 -19.67 -14.71
CA VAL A 34 -17.37 -20.81 -14.83
C VAL A 34 -16.87 -20.91 -16.28
N GLN A 35 -15.56 -20.77 -16.47
CA GLN A 35 -14.91 -20.94 -17.77
C GLN A 35 -14.73 -22.44 -18.07
N SER A 36 -15.17 -22.88 -19.26
CA SER A 36 -15.03 -24.26 -19.71
C SER A 36 -13.90 -24.40 -20.73
N TRP A 37 -13.28 -25.59 -20.81
CA TRP A 37 -12.24 -25.89 -21.80
C TRP A 37 -12.71 -25.77 -23.25
N ALA A 38 -14.02 -25.80 -23.51
CA ALA A 38 -14.58 -25.61 -24.85
C ALA A 38 -14.36 -24.19 -25.37
N SER A 39 -14.44 -23.17 -24.49
CA SER A 39 -14.28 -21.76 -24.84
C SER A 39 -12.88 -21.44 -25.39
N LEU A 40 -11.86 -22.20 -24.99
CA LEU A 40 -10.48 -22.01 -25.46
C LEU A 40 -10.23 -22.54 -26.88
N ARG A 41 -11.12 -23.38 -27.42
CA ARG A 41 -10.93 -24.00 -28.74
C ARG A 41 -11.43 -23.13 -29.89
N GLU A 42 -12.38 -22.23 -29.64
CA GLU A 42 -12.97 -21.37 -30.68
C GLU A 42 -12.02 -20.26 -31.15
N GLU A 43 -10.98 -19.92 -30.38
CA GLU A 43 -10.09 -18.78 -30.68
C GLU A 43 -8.84 -19.13 -31.49
N ALA A 44 -8.65 -20.40 -31.86
CA ALA A 44 -7.47 -20.84 -32.61
C ALA A 44 -7.71 -20.77 -34.13
N LYS A 45 -7.94 -19.57 -34.68
CA LYS A 45 -7.68 -19.34 -36.11
C LYS A 45 -6.22 -18.89 -36.25
N PRO A 46 -5.34 -19.68 -36.89
CA PRO A 46 -3.97 -19.24 -37.13
C PRO A 46 -4.00 -18.01 -38.03
N VAL A 47 -3.62 -16.85 -37.48
CA VAL A 47 -3.24 -15.71 -38.30
C VAL A 47 -1.87 -16.05 -38.87
N VAL A 48 -1.82 -16.37 -40.16
CA VAL A 48 -0.58 -16.52 -40.91
C VAL A 48 -0.01 -15.11 -41.11
N PRO A 49 1.18 -14.78 -40.55
CA PRO A 49 1.83 -13.52 -40.84
C PRO A 49 2.14 -13.45 -42.34
N ALA A 50 1.87 -12.32 -42.97
CA ALA A 50 2.36 -12.08 -44.32
C ALA A 50 3.89 -12.15 -44.34
N ALA A 51 4.46 -12.71 -45.41
CA ALA A 51 5.90 -12.89 -45.53
C ALA A 51 6.65 -11.56 -45.37
N ASP A 52 7.54 -11.51 -44.38
CA ASP A 52 8.34 -10.34 -44.04
C ASP A 52 9.19 -9.89 -45.23
N ALA A 53 9.10 -8.59 -45.55
CA ALA A 53 10.07 -7.93 -46.39
C ALA A 53 11.44 -7.96 -45.70
N ALA A 54 12.51 -8.13 -46.48
CA ALA A 54 13.87 -8.22 -45.98
C ALA A 54 14.20 -7.06 -45.01
N PRO A 55 14.84 -7.35 -43.86
CA PRO A 55 15.11 -6.33 -42.85
C PRO A 55 16.08 -5.29 -43.41
N VAL A 56 15.60 -4.06 -43.57
CA VAL A 56 16.47 -2.90 -43.73
C VAL A 56 17.18 -2.69 -42.40
N LEU A 57 18.51 -2.65 -42.41
CA LEU A 57 19.31 -2.33 -41.24
C LEU A 57 18.90 -0.95 -40.71
N ALA A 58 18.17 -0.93 -39.60
CA ALA A 58 17.81 0.30 -38.93
C ALA A 58 19.09 1.01 -38.46
N ALA A 59 19.12 2.33 -38.65
CA ALA A 59 20.18 3.16 -38.09
C ALA A 59 20.26 2.93 -36.56
N PRO A 60 21.47 2.96 -35.95
CA PRO A 60 21.61 2.81 -34.51
C PRO A 60 20.71 3.81 -33.78
N LEU A 61 19.87 3.32 -32.87
CA LEU A 61 19.08 4.19 -32.01
C LEU A 61 20.03 5.03 -31.15
N PRO A 62 19.74 6.33 -30.96
CA PRO A 62 20.49 7.13 -30.01
C PRO A 62 20.44 6.47 -28.63
N PRO A 63 21.52 6.56 -27.83
CA PRO A 63 21.55 5.99 -26.50
C PRO A 63 20.38 6.56 -25.68
N PRO A 64 19.75 5.76 -24.81
CA PRO A 64 18.68 6.25 -23.95
C PRO A 64 19.21 7.41 -23.09
N PRO A 65 18.37 8.41 -22.77
CA PRO A 65 18.73 9.45 -21.82
C PRO A 65 19.24 8.81 -20.53
N LEU A 66 20.29 9.39 -19.94
CA LEU A 66 20.80 8.94 -18.65
C LEU A 66 19.66 9.10 -17.63
N GLU A 67 19.11 7.99 -17.13
CA GLU A 67 18.09 8.06 -16.08
C GLU A 67 18.70 8.74 -14.86
N ALA A 68 17.99 9.77 -14.36
CA ALA A 68 18.37 10.42 -13.12
C ALA A 68 18.40 9.37 -12.00
N ALA A 69 19.41 9.45 -11.13
CA ALA A 69 19.48 8.57 -9.97
C ALA A 69 18.16 8.67 -9.18
N PRO A 70 17.61 7.54 -8.68
CA PRO A 70 16.37 7.54 -7.95
C PRO A 70 16.49 8.43 -6.70
N PRO A 71 15.39 9.09 -6.29
CA PRO A 71 15.41 9.92 -5.09
C PRO A 71 15.80 9.06 -3.87
N PRO A 72 16.51 9.64 -2.89
CA PRO A 72 17.04 8.89 -1.75
C PRO A 72 15.97 8.35 -0.81
N PHE A 73 14.75 8.87 -0.90
CA PHE A 73 13.58 8.48 -0.12
C PHE A 73 12.34 8.52 -1.01
N SER A 74 11.33 7.74 -0.63
CA SER A 74 10.00 7.73 -1.22
C SER A 74 8.95 7.83 -0.13
N ALA A 75 7.83 8.50 -0.41
CA ALA A 75 6.68 8.47 0.49
C ALA A 75 5.96 7.13 0.33
N VAL A 76 5.64 6.47 1.44
CA VAL A 76 5.00 5.13 1.42
C VAL A 76 3.74 5.04 2.28
N GLY A 77 3.43 6.07 3.07
CA GLY A 77 2.17 6.16 3.79
C GLY A 77 1.87 7.57 4.25
N GLU A 78 0.59 7.88 4.45
CA GLU A 78 0.17 9.03 5.22
C GLU A 78 -1.11 8.74 6.01
N TRP A 79 -1.26 9.40 7.16
CA TRP A 79 -2.50 9.38 7.93
C TRP A 79 -2.66 10.68 8.73
N ARG A 80 -3.82 10.82 9.38
CA ARG A 80 -4.08 11.87 10.36
C ARG A 80 -4.16 11.30 11.76
N GLN A 81 -3.47 11.94 12.71
CA GLN A 81 -3.53 11.63 14.13
C GLN A 81 -3.76 12.94 14.90
N ASP A 82 -4.82 13.00 15.72
CA ASP A 82 -5.20 14.22 16.46
C ASP A 82 -5.33 15.47 15.57
N GLY A 83 -5.81 15.28 14.33
CA GLY A 83 -5.93 16.33 13.32
C GLY A 83 -4.62 16.73 12.63
N GLN A 84 -3.48 16.20 13.08
CA GLN A 84 -2.17 16.44 12.50
C GLN A 84 -1.83 15.40 11.42
N ARG A 85 -1.17 15.82 10.35
CA ARG A 85 -0.73 14.93 9.27
C ARG A 85 0.58 14.24 9.66
N VAL A 86 0.61 12.92 9.51
CA VAL A 86 1.81 12.10 9.65
C VAL A 86 2.12 11.45 8.32
N VAL A 87 3.38 11.51 7.90
CA VAL A 87 3.86 10.97 6.63
C VAL A 87 4.97 9.97 6.90
N VAL A 88 4.97 8.86 6.17
CA VAL A 88 6.02 7.84 6.20
C VAL A 88 6.92 8.02 4.99
N LEU A 89 8.20 8.27 5.23
CA LEU A 89 9.24 8.13 4.22
C LEU A 89 9.96 6.79 4.38
N GLU A 90 10.22 6.12 3.28
CA GLU A 90 11.07 4.93 3.22
C GLU A 90 12.29 5.20 2.34
N GLY A 91 13.45 4.78 2.81
CA GLY A 91 14.71 4.86 2.08
C GLY A 91 15.87 4.44 2.97
N ARG A 92 16.99 4.06 2.34
CA ARG A 92 18.22 3.67 3.07
C ARG A 92 17.97 2.55 4.10
N ALA A 93 17.11 1.59 3.74
CA ALA A 93 16.71 0.44 4.56
C ALA A 93 16.02 0.80 5.89
N ARG A 94 15.41 1.99 5.99
CA ARG A 94 14.68 2.46 7.18
C ARG A 94 13.42 3.21 6.78
N SER A 95 12.50 3.31 7.74
CA SER A 95 11.29 4.13 7.63
C SER A 95 11.32 5.27 8.65
N TYR A 96 10.78 6.41 8.26
CA TYR A 96 10.80 7.65 9.03
C TYR A 96 9.41 8.24 9.09
N LEU A 97 8.96 8.58 10.30
CA LEU A 97 7.71 9.31 10.49
C LEU A 97 8.03 10.79 10.50
N LEU A 98 7.40 11.56 9.61
CA LEU A 98 7.48 13.01 9.57
C LEU A 98 6.18 13.59 10.08
N CYS A 99 6.28 14.57 10.97
CA CYS A 99 5.11 15.25 11.48
C CYS A 99 5.49 16.62 12.06
N VAL A 100 4.69 17.63 11.77
CA VAL A 100 4.88 18.98 12.30
C VAL A 100 3.87 19.21 13.41
N GLY A 101 4.35 19.45 14.63
CA GLY A 101 3.50 19.85 15.76
C GLY A 101 2.69 18.74 16.43
N CYS A 102 2.80 17.47 16.02
CA CYS A 102 2.16 16.37 16.73
C CYS A 102 3.01 15.79 17.87
N LYS A 103 2.35 15.03 18.74
CA LYS A 103 2.96 14.26 19.84
C LYS A 103 3.16 12.78 19.48
N THR A 104 3.11 12.43 18.20
CA THR A 104 3.29 11.05 17.73
C THR A 104 4.68 10.55 18.13
N PRO A 105 4.79 9.42 18.85
CA PRO A 105 6.08 8.86 19.24
C PRO A 105 6.98 8.63 18.02
N ASN A 106 8.26 8.97 18.15
CA ASN A 106 9.29 8.79 17.12
C ASN A 106 9.03 9.57 15.80
N ALA A 107 8.05 10.46 15.76
CA ALA A 107 7.88 11.36 14.63
C ALA A 107 8.93 12.47 14.66
N LEU A 108 9.63 12.62 13.54
CA LEU A 108 10.62 13.65 13.32
C LEU A 108 9.91 14.99 13.13
N GLN A 109 10.35 15.98 13.90
CA GLN A 109 9.98 17.39 13.76
C GLN A 109 10.98 18.10 12.83
N PRO A 110 10.61 19.24 12.22
CA PRO A 110 11.55 20.10 11.51
C PRO A 110 12.84 20.34 12.29
N GLY A 111 13.99 20.16 11.64
CA GLY A 111 15.33 20.20 12.22
C GLY A 111 15.88 18.84 12.68
N ALA A 112 15.06 17.79 12.76
CA ALA A 112 15.52 16.47 13.14
C ALA A 112 16.24 15.75 11.98
N ARG A 113 17.27 14.95 12.31
CA ARG A 113 18.01 14.16 11.32
C ARG A 113 17.25 12.87 10.97
N LEU A 114 17.11 12.60 9.68
CA LEU A 114 16.70 11.27 9.17
C LEU A 114 17.92 10.35 9.15
N THR A 115 19.04 10.86 8.65
CA THR A 115 20.34 10.17 8.56
C THR A 115 21.45 11.20 8.77
N GLU A 116 22.71 10.75 8.80
CA GLU A 116 23.86 11.67 8.86
C GLU A 116 23.90 12.65 7.68
N GLN A 117 23.29 12.29 6.55
CA GLN A 117 23.30 13.09 5.32
C GLN A 117 22.03 13.91 5.12
N TYR A 118 20.95 13.70 5.89
CA TYR A 118 19.67 14.36 5.64
C TYR A 118 18.97 14.84 6.90
N THR A 119 18.54 16.10 6.86
CA THR A 119 17.75 16.75 7.92
C THR A 119 16.36 17.08 7.39
N PHE A 120 15.34 16.82 8.21
CA PHE A 120 13.96 17.17 7.90
C PHE A 120 13.80 18.69 7.97
N LYS A 121 13.42 19.35 6.88
CA LYS A 121 13.24 20.81 6.85
C LYS A 121 11.79 21.23 7.09
N ALA A 122 10.87 20.69 6.31
CA ALA A 122 9.46 21.08 6.37
C ALA A 122 8.56 20.02 5.74
N LEU A 123 7.31 19.96 6.18
CA LEU A 123 6.25 19.17 5.55
C LEU A 123 5.23 20.13 4.94
N GLU A 124 5.15 20.15 3.62
CA GLU A 124 4.16 20.91 2.85
C GLU A 124 3.00 20.00 2.43
N ALA A 125 1.99 20.57 1.76
CA ALA A 125 0.82 19.81 1.31
C ALA A 125 1.23 18.62 0.41
N GLU A 126 2.00 18.89 -0.66
CA GLU A 126 2.30 17.90 -1.71
C GLU A 126 3.72 17.33 -1.63
N ARG A 127 4.54 17.77 -0.68
CA ARG A 127 5.96 17.40 -0.60
C ARG A 127 6.53 17.47 0.82
N ALA A 128 7.54 16.65 1.10
CA ALA A 128 8.44 16.81 2.23
C ALA A 128 9.77 17.41 1.76
N LEU A 129 10.26 18.42 2.46
CA LEU A 129 11.55 19.06 2.17
C LEU A 129 12.62 18.49 3.10
N LEU A 130 13.73 18.06 2.52
CA LEU A 130 14.92 17.59 3.22
C LEU A 130 16.11 18.48 2.86
N LEU A 131 17.03 18.68 3.80
CA LEU A 131 18.33 19.29 3.55
C LEU A 131 19.39 18.21 3.55
N ASP A 132 20.26 18.19 2.55
CA ASP A 132 21.43 17.32 2.59
C ASP A 132 22.55 17.88 3.49
N ALA A 133 23.67 17.16 3.59
CA ALA A 133 24.83 17.57 4.38
C ALA A 133 25.46 18.89 3.88
N GLU A 134 25.26 19.24 2.61
CA GLU A 134 25.71 20.50 2.00
C GLU A 134 24.68 21.62 2.15
N GLY A 135 23.52 21.34 2.76
CA GLY A 135 22.42 22.30 2.91
C GLY A 135 21.59 22.51 1.64
N ARG A 136 21.74 21.66 0.62
CA ARG A 136 20.87 21.70 -0.57
C ARG A 136 19.52 21.10 -0.24
N GLU A 137 18.48 21.68 -0.82
CA GLU A 137 17.11 21.23 -0.62
C GLU A 137 16.75 20.10 -1.58
N HIS A 138 16.15 19.04 -1.04
CA HIS A 138 15.59 17.91 -1.76
C HIS A 138 14.09 17.86 -1.50
N SER A 139 13.30 17.92 -2.58
CA SER A 139 11.84 17.82 -2.54
C SER A 139 11.42 16.37 -2.76
N ILE A 140 10.83 15.75 -1.74
CA ILE A 140 10.23 14.41 -1.84
C ILE A 140 8.73 14.57 -2.12
N PRO A 141 8.25 14.19 -3.31
CA PRO A 141 6.82 14.27 -3.63
C PRO A 141 6.03 13.31 -2.73
N LEU A 142 4.90 13.79 -2.22
CA LEU A 142 3.95 13.02 -1.39
C LEU A 142 2.75 12.60 -2.23
N THR A 143 3.03 12.12 -3.45
CA THR A 143 2.02 11.68 -4.41
C THR A 143 0.96 10.86 -3.68
N PRO A 144 -0.35 11.06 -3.97
CA PRO A 144 -1.40 10.33 -3.30
C PRO A 144 -1.11 8.82 -3.41
N LEU A 145 -0.82 8.21 -2.28
CA LEU A 145 -0.64 6.78 -2.20
C LEU A 145 -2.05 6.20 -2.34
N ALA A 146 -2.34 5.67 -3.53
CA ALA A 146 -3.65 5.12 -3.85
C ALA A 146 -4.09 4.17 -2.71
N HIS A 147 -5.21 4.52 -2.09
CA HIS A 147 -5.90 3.70 -1.09
C HIS A 147 -6.68 2.57 -1.77
#